data_AF-A0A7J7CDD4-F1
#
_entry.id   AF-A0A7J7CDD4-F1
#
_cell.length_a   1.000
_cell.length_b   1.000
_cell.length_c   1.000
_cell.angle_alpha   90.00
_cell.angle_beta   90.00
_cell.angle_gamma   90.00
#
_symmetry.space_group_name_H-M   'P 1'
#
loop_
_entity.id
_entity.type
_entity.pdbx_description
1 polymer ?
#
loop_
_entity_poly.entity_id
_entity_poly.type
_entity_poly.pdbx_seq_one_letter_code
_entity_poly.pdbx_strand_id
1 'polypeptide(L)'
;MKSHVYNIFDDVSETKFPGFKKAIWLECTQERGEIIFVPSGWFHQVHNLEDTVSINHNWFNGYNLSWVWDLLLRDYNEAKEYIEDIRDICDDFEGLCQRNLAANTGMNFYDFFIFLTRFFLANTFQLYNLPEAYSDSVWNLPPVVHTFVLNLVYIRKIASRMKSVGVLAGNDSLCLDVRKTLDDPLFLEMSMDLSRTYGMIHEEQNLIGYPRNALVDFGEFNYCICNPEDLVKFMDYAVVKLSGNCSKGSILLHELDDTFPLCQS
;
A
#
# COMPACT_ATOMS: atom_id res chain seq x y z
N MET A 1 -16.79 -10.79 18.22
CA MET A 1 -16.30 -10.80 19.61
C MET A 1 -15.61 -9.46 19.81
N LYS A 2 -16.17 -8.54 20.60
CA LYS A 2 -15.55 -7.22 20.80
C LYS A 2 -14.16 -7.42 21.40
N SER A 3 -13.17 -6.74 20.82
CA SER A 3 -11.77 -6.74 21.23
C SER A 3 -11.67 -6.46 22.73
N HIS A 4 -11.14 -7.40 23.51
CA HIS A 4 -10.79 -7.15 24.90
C HIS A 4 -9.38 -6.53 24.91
N VAL A 5 -9.26 -5.30 25.40
CA VAL A 5 -7.95 -4.73 25.74
C VAL A 5 -7.49 -5.43 27.01
N TYR A 6 -6.42 -6.23 26.89
CA TYR A 6 -5.87 -6.96 28.02
C TYR A 6 -4.81 -6.10 28.71
N ASN A 7 -4.96 -5.87 30.01
CA ASN A 7 -3.96 -5.21 30.83
C ASN A 7 -3.06 -6.27 31.46
N ILE A 8 -1.77 -6.30 31.09
CA ILE A 8 -0.82 -7.28 31.62
C ILE A 8 -0.57 -7.12 33.13
N PHE A 9 -0.95 -5.99 33.72
CA PHE A 9 -0.83 -5.73 35.15
C PHE A 9 -2.05 -6.18 35.96
N ASP A 10 -3.15 -6.57 35.31
CA ASP A 10 -4.34 -7.10 35.98
C ASP A 10 -4.28 -8.64 36.05
N ASP A 11 -5.02 -9.21 37.02
CA ASP A 11 -5.15 -10.66 37.17
C ASP A 11 -5.77 -11.31 35.92
N VAL A 12 -4.98 -12.18 35.27
CA VAL A 12 -5.41 -12.92 34.08
C VAL A 12 -6.31 -14.07 34.52
N SER A 13 -7.55 -14.10 34.05
CA SER A 13 -8.42 -15.27 34.24
C SER A 13 -7.84 -16.49 33.50
N GLU A 14 -7.21 -17.41 34.24
CA GLU A 14 -6.69 -18.67 33.70
C GLU A 14 -7.80 -19.56 33.11
N THR A 15 -9.03 -19.40 33.58
CA THR A 15 -10.19 -20.13 33.04
C THR A 15 -10.63 -19.60 31.68
N LYS A 16 -10.57 -18.28 31.46
CA LYS A 16 -10.93 -17.66 30.18
C LYS A 16 -9.79 -17.68 29.16
N PHE A 17 -8.54 -17.54 29.62
CA PHE A 17 -7.34 -17.47 28.78
C PHE A 17 -6.26 -18.48 29.21
N PRO A 18 -6.52 -19.79 29.15
CA PRO A 18 -5.60 -20.82 29.67
C PRO A 18 -4.24 -20.87 28.97
N GLY A 19 -4.14 -20.29 27.76
CA GLY A 19 -2.89 -20.19 26.99
C GLY A 19 -1.99 -19.02 27.40
N PHE A 20 -2.49 -18.05 28.17
CA PHE A 20 -1.76 -16.81 28.46
C PHE A 20 -0.45 -17.06 29.20
N LYS A 21 -0.43 -18.02 30.14
CA LYS A 21 0.79 -18.42 30.86
C LYS A 21 1.90 -19.01 29.99
N LYS A 22 1.61 -19.31 28.72
CA LYS A 22 2.60 -19.78 27.73
C LYS A 22 3.11 -18.65 26.85
N ALA A 23 2.55 -17.45 26.95
CA ALA A 23 2.99 -16.30 26.19
C ALA A 23 4.39 -15.90 26.65
N ILE A 24 5.22 -15.49 25.69
CA ILE A 24 6.51 -14.88 25.95
C ILE A 24 6.33 -13.41 25.62
N TRP A 25 6.69 -12.53 26.55
CA TRP A 25 6.70 -11.09 26.33
C TRP A 25 8.11 -10.54 26.45
N LEU A 26 8.31 -9.38 25.84
CA LEU A 26 9.51 -8.58 25.96
C LEU A 26 9.11 -7.26 26.61
N GLU A 27 9.93 -6.81 27.56
CA GLU A 27 9.74 -5.54 28.26
C GLU A 27 10.98 -4.68 28.04
N CYS A 28 10.78 -3.39 27.75
CA CYS A 28 11.84 -2.42 27.63
C CYS A 28 11.34 -1.04 28.06
N THR A 29 12.27 -0.19 28.49
CA THR A 29 12.02 1.22 28.79
C THR A 29 12.61 2.05 27.66
N GLN A 30 11.81 2.93 27.05
CA GLN A 30 12.28 3.90 26.06
C GLN A 30 12.65 5.19 26.78
N GLU A 31 13.93 5.56 26.72
CA GLU A 31 14.41 6.81 27.29
C GLU A 31 14.22 7.99 26.31
N ARG A 32 14.35 9.21 26.83
CA ARG A 32 14.28 10.42 26.02
C ARG A 32 15.31 10.40 24.89
N GLY A 33 14.83 10.59 23.67
CA GLY A 33 15.66 10.65 22.46
C GLY A 33 15.92 9.28 21.82
N GLU A 34 15.44 8.19 22.44
CA GLU A 34 15.52 6.86 21.85
C GLU A 34 14.37 6.61 20.88
N ILE A 35 14.56 5.64 19.99
CA ILE A 35 13.58 5.20 19.01
C ILE A 35 13.37 3.71 19.19
N ILE A 36 12.11 3.29 19.24
CA ILE A 36 11.72 1.88 19.19
C ILE A 36 11.05 1.61 17.85
N PHE A 37 11.51 0.57 17.16
CA PHE A 37 10.79 0.01 16.03
C PHE A 37 9.89 -1.13 16.52
N VAL A 38 8.59 -0.96 16.42
CA VAL A 38 7.60 -2.00 16.74
C VAL A 38 7.19 -2.67 15.42
N PRO A 39 7.54 -3.95 15.20
CA PRO A 39 7.18 -4.62 13.94
C PRO A 39 5.66 -4.74 13.78
N SER A 40 5.20 -4.72 12.53
CA SER A 40 3.78 -4.92 12.23
C SER A 40 3.27 -6.25 12.81
N GLY A 41 2.05 -6.25 13.36
CA GLY A 41 1.43 -7.43 13.96
C GLY A 41 1.82 -7.71 15.43
N TRP A 42 2.75 -6.93 16.01
CA TRP A 42 3.10 -7.09 17.42
C TRP A 42 2.04 -6.53 18.35
N PHE A 43 1.53 -7.38 19.25
CA PHE A 43 0.77 -6.93 20.41
C PHE A 43 1.71 -6.15 21.34
N HIS A 44 1.33 -4.93 21.70
CA HIS A 44 2.12 -4.07 22.57
C HIS A 44 1.24 -3.27 23.51
N GLN A 45 1.74 -3.07 24.73
CA GLN A 45 1.14 -2.20 25.75
C GLN A 45 2.19 -1.18 26.15
N VAL A 46 1.80 0.10 26.24
CA VAL A 46 2.70 1.21 26.58
C VAL A 46 2.26 1.80 27.92
N HIS A 47 3.23 2.02 28.80
CA HIS A 47 3.02 2.72 30.07
C HIS A 47 4.03 3.85 30.20
N ASN A 48 3.54 5.08 30.37
CA ASN A 48 4.39 6.25 30.61
C ASN A 48 4.72 6.32 32.10
N LEU A 49 6.02 6.23 32.43
CA LEU A 49 6.53 6.27 33.82
C LEU A 49 6.54 7.69 34.39
N GLU A 50 6.59 8.70 33.52
CA GLU A 50 6.63 10.13 33.85
C GLU A 50 5.71 10.90 32.89
N ASP A 51 5.67 12.24 33.02
CA ASP A 51 5.00 13.10 32.04
C ASP A 51 5.73 13.02 30.68
N THR A 52 5.15 12.22 29.77
CA THR A 52 5.79 11.85 28.51
C THR A 52 5.11 12.50 27.31
N VAL A 53 5.93 13.07 26.41
CA VAL A 53 5.54 13.37 25.03
C VAL A 53 6.31 12.42 24.11
N SER A 54 5.60 11.67 23.28
CA SER A 54 6.17 10.79 22.27
C SER A 54 5.58 11.11 20.89
N ILE A 55 6.35 10.82 19.84
CA ILE A 55 5.93 10.95 18.44
C ILE A 55 6.11 9.58 17.80
N ASN A 56 5.05 9.06 17.17
CA ASN A 56 5.08 7.80 16.44
C ASN A 56 4.74 8.00 14.96
N HIS A 57 5.31 7.16 14.12
CA HIS A 57 4.99 7.10 12.70
C HIS A 57 4.71 5.64 12.30
N ASN A 58 3.60 5.44 11.60
CA ASN A 58 3.29 4.17 10.96
C ASN A 58 3.75 4.24 9.51
N TRP A 59 4.40 3.18 9.04
CA TRP A 59 4.88 3.08 7.66
C TRP A 59 4.33 1.82 6.98
N PHE A 60 4.09 1.93 5.68
CA PHE A 60 3.79 0.79 4.85
C PHE A 60 4.48 0.91 3.49
N ASN A 61 4.71 -0.24 2.85
CA ASN A 61 5.35 -0.39 1.55
C ASN A 61 4.73 -1.58 0.81
N GLY A 62 5.30 -2.00 -0.32
CA GLY A 62 4.80 -3.15 -1.07
C GLY A 62 4.62 -4.42 -0.24
N TYR A 63 5.51 -4.71 0.70
CA TYR A 63 5.51 -5.96 1.47
C TYR A 63 4.36 -6.09 2.47
N ASN A 64 3.89 -4.99 3.06
CA ASN A 64 2.81 -5.01 4.05
C ASN A 64 1.50 -4.40 3.53
N LEU A 65 1.42 -4.07 2.24
CA LEU A 65 0.24 -3.48 1.61
C LEU A 65 -1.01 -4.37 1.74
N SER A 66 -0.84 -5.70 1.79
CA SER A 66 -1.93 -6.64 2.05
C SER A 66 -2.54 -6.45 3.43
N TRP A 67 -1.72 -6.22 4.45
CA TRP A 67 -2.19 -6.01 5.82
C TRP A 67 -2.88 -4.65 5.96
N VAL A 68 -2.41 -3.63 5.24
CA VAL A 68 -3.10 -2.33 5.17
C VAL A 68 -4.49 -2.48 4.57
N TRP A 69 -4.62 -3.23 3.47
CA TRP A 69 -5.93 -3.52 2.89
C TRP A 69 -6.85 -4.30 3.85
N ASP A 70 -6.32 -5.31 4.53
CA ASP A 70 -7.08 -6.12 5.49
C ASP A 70 -7.58 -5.28 6.67
N LEU A 71 -6.72 -4.38 7.17
CA LEU A 71 -7.05 -3.38 8.19
C LEU A 71 -8.19 -2.47 7.72
N LEU A 72 -8.05 -1.83 6.56
CA LEU A 72 -9.06 -0.92 6.02
C LEU A 72 -10.40 -1.62 5.81
N LEU A 73 -10.39 -2.83 5.25
CA LEU A 73 -11.60 -3.59 5.00
C LEU A 73 -12.30 -3.98 6.30
N ARG A 74 -11.55 -4.41 7.30
CA ARG A 74 -12.10 -4.74 8.62
C ARG A 74 -12.70 -3.50 9.28
N ASP A 75 -11.93 -2.41 9.36
CA ASP A 75 -12.34 -1.19 10.02
C ASP A 75 -13.52 -0.53 9.31
N TYR A 76 -13.63 -0.67 7.98
CA TYR A 76 -14.81 -0.25 7.22
C TYR A 76 -16.06 -1.03 7.65
N ASN A 77 -15.96 -2.36 7.73
CA ASN A 77 -17.09 -3.19 8.14
C ASN A 77 -17.51 -2.89 9.58
N GLU A 78 -16.55 -2.68 10.48
CA GLU A 78 -16.84 -2.27 11.86
C GLU A 78 -17.51 -0.89 11.91
N ALA A 79 -16.96 0.10 11.19
CA ALA A 79 -17.55 1.44 11.11
C ALA A 79 -18.98 1.41 10.55
N LYS A 80 -19.22 0.59 9.53
CA LYS A 80 -20.53 0.36 8.92
C LYS A 80 -21.52 -0.27 9.90
N GLU A 81 -21.11 -1.34 10.59
CA GLU A 81 -21.95 -2.02 11.58
C GLU A 81 -22.34 -1.10 12.74
N TYR A 82 -21.45 -0.20 13.18
CA TYR A 82 -21.75 0.73 14.29
C TYR A 82 -22.84 1.75 14.00
N ILE A 83 -23.04 2.11 12.72
CA ILE A 83 -24.02 3.12 12.30
C ILE A 83 -25.18 2.51 11.52
N GLU A 84 -25.28 1.18 11.46
CA GLU A 84 -26.26 0.48 10.64
C GLU A 84 -27.71 0.87 10.96
N ASP A 85 -27.98 1.26 12.21
CA ASP A 85 -29.28 1.71 12.71
C ASP A 85 -29.82 2.96 12.03
N ILE A 86 -28.94 3.80 11.45
CA ILE A 86 -29.35 5.02 10.74
C ILE A 86 -29.37 4.87 9.21
N ARG A 87 -29.18 3.66 8.67
CA ARG A 87 -29.12 3.43 7.21
C ARG A 87 -30.31 4.01 6.45
N ASP A 88 -31.53 3.75 6.94
CA ASP A 88 -32.76 4.12 6.23
C ASP A 88 -33.11 5.61 6.33
N ILE A 89 -32.44 6.35 7.22
CA ILE A 89 -32.65 7.79 7.43
C ILE A 89 -31.46 8.64 6.98
N CYS A 90 -30.40 8.01 6.48
CA CYS A 90 -29.19 8.67 6.01
C CYS A 90 -29.13 8.65 4.47
N ASP A 91 -29.22 9.83 3.85
CA ASP A 91 -29.18 9.97 2.39
C ASP A 91 -27.87 9.47 1.76
N ASP A 92 -26.74 9.63 2.47
CA ASP A 92 -25.39 9.23 2.04
C ASP A 92 -24.72 8.32 3.08
N PHE A 93 -25.31 7.14 3.26
CA PHE A 93 -24.81 6.16 4.22
C PHE A 93 -23.39 5.67 3.87
N GLU A 94 -23.10 5.45 2.59
CA GLU A 94 -21.77 5.01 2.15
C GLU A 94 -20.71 6.08 2.39
N GLY A 95 -20.97 7.35 2.02
CA GLY A 95 -20.03 8.43 2.31
C GLY A 95 -19.82 8.64 3.80
N LEU A 96 -20.83 8.39 4.64
CA LEU A 96 -20.65 8.38 6.10
C LEU A 96 -19.73 7.24 6.57
N CYS A 97 -19.88 6.03 6.04
CA CYS A 97 -18.97 4.91 6.31
C CYS A 97 -17.53 5.27 5.93
N GLN A 98 -17.32 5.88 4.76
CA GLN A 98 -16.00 6.26 4.26
C GLN A 98 -15.37 7.40 5.08
N ARG A 99 -16.15 8.38 5.55
CA ARG A 99 -15.66 9.43 6.47
C ARG A 99 -15.27 8.85 7.83
N ASN A 100 -16.05 7.93 8.37
CA ASN A 100 -15.71 7.26 9.64
C ASN A 100 -14.45 6.41 9.49
N LEU A 101 -14.31 5.68 8.39
CA LEU A 101 -13.10 4.92 8.08
C LEU A 101 -11.87 5.84 8.01
N ALA A 102 -11.95 6.96 7.27
CA ALA A 102 -10.85 7.93 7.21
C ALA A 102 -10.50 8.51 8.58
N ALA A 103 -11.50 8.82 9.41
CA ALA A 103 -11.27 9.37 10.75
C ALA A 103 -10.59 8.36 11.69
N ASN A 104 -10.94 7.07 11.60
CA ASN A 104 -10.42 6.03 12.50
C ASN A 104 -9.08 5.46 12.04
N THR A 105 -8.93 5.22 10.74
CA THR A 105 -7.77 4.52 10.17
C THR A 105 -6.79 5.47 9.46
N GLY A 106 -7.17 6.74 9.29
CA GLY A 106 -6.37 7.79 8.63
C GLY A 106 -6.56 7.87 7.11
N MET A 107 -7.31 6.94 6.52
CA MET A 107 -7.55 6.84 5.08
C MET A 107 -8.80 6.01 4.81
N ASN A 108 -9.57 6.37 3.78
CA ASN A 108 -10.69 5.57 3.31
C ASN A 108 -10.35 4.79 2.02
N PHE A 109 -11.32 4.07 1.44
CA PHE A 109 -11.07 3.30 0.22
C PHE A 109 -10.74 4.18 -0.99
N TYR A 110 -11.27 5.40 -1.05
CA TYR A 110 -10.99 6.36 -2.12
C TYR A 110 -9.54 6.84 -2.03
N ASP A 111 -9.08 7.29 -0.86
CA ASP A 111 -7.70 7.78 -0.72
C ASP A 111 -6.71 6.63 -0.94
N PHE A 112 -7.04 5.42 -0.49
CA PHE A 112 -6.20 4.25 -0.75
C PHE A 112 -6.11 3.91 -2.23
N PHE A 113 -7.23 3.96 -2.96
CA PHE A 113 -7.22 3.75 -4.40
C PHE A 113 -6.40 4.81 -5.15
N ILE A 114 -6.54 6.08 -4.79
CA ILE A 114 -5.74 7.17 -5.36
C ILE A 114 -4.26 6.94 -5.06
N PHE A 115 -3.91 6.57 -3.83
CA PHE A 115 -2.56 6.21 -3.44
C PHE A 115 -2.00 5.08 -4.33
N LEU A 116 -2.72 3.95 -4.45
CA LEU A 116 -2.31 2.81 -5.27
C LEU A 116 -2.10 3.20 -6.73
N THR A 117 -3.00 4.02 -7.27
CA THR A 117 -2.96 4.49 -8.65
C THR A 117 -1.75 5.40 -8.90
N ARG A 118 -1.48 6.37 -8.01
CA ARG A 118 -0.31 7.26 -8.14
C ARG A 118 0.99 6.48 -8.02
N PHE A 119 1.09 5.54 -7.08
CA PHE A 119 2.29 4.71 -6.96
C PHE A 119 2.45 3.77 -8.17
N PHE A 120 1.37 3.21 -8.71
CA PHE A 120 1.40 2.45 -9.96
C PHE A 120 1.99 3.29 -11.10
N LEU A 121 1.47 4.50 -11.31
CA LEU A 121 1.96 5.41 -12.35
C LEU A 121 3.42 5.78 -12.12
N ALA A 122 3.82 6.07 -10.88
CA ALA A 122 5.20 6.44 -10.56
C ALA A 122 6.18 5.29 -10.81
N ASN A 123 5.90 4.08 -10.31
CA ASN A 123 6.75 2.90 -10.53
C ASN A 123 6.83 2.57 -12.03
N THR A 124 5.71 2.64 -12.75
CA THR A 124 5.67 2.44 -14.20
C THR A 124 6.52 3.48 -14.91
N PHE A 125 6.31 4.76 -14.61
CA PHE A 125 7.09 5.87 -15.18
C PHE A 125 8.60 5.69 -14.99
N GLN A 126 9.05 5.26 -13.81
CA GLN A 126 10.47 4.97 -13.57
C GLN A 126 10.97 3.81 -14.44
N LEU A 127 10.21 2.72 -14.57
CA LEU A 127 10.59 1.57 -15.40
C LEU A 127 10.72 1.90 -16.90
N TYR A 128 9.84 2.77 -17.43
CA TYR A 128 9.89 3.21 -18.83
C TYR A 128 11.08 4.14 -19.13
N ASN A 129 11.58 4.86 -18.12
CA ASN A 129 12.70 5.79 -18.26
C ASN A 129 14.08 5.14 -17.99
N LEU A 130 14.13 3.83 -17.73
CA LEU A 130 15.39 3.11 -17.53
C LEU A 130 16.25 3.13 -18.80
N PRO A 131 17.58 3.31 -18.70
CA PRO A 131 18.48 3.24 -19.86
C PRO A 131 18.40 1.89 -20.59
N GLU A 132 18.52 1.89 -21.92
CA GLU A 132 18.46 0.68 -22.77
C GLU A 132 19.56 -0.35 -22.44
N ALA A 133 20.70 0.08 -21.87
CA ALA A 133 21.85 -0.78 -21.56
C ALA A 133 21.59 -1.87 -20.48
N TYR A 134 20.39 -1.93 -19.89
CA TYR A 134 20.00 -2.92 -18.89
C TYR A 134 19.08 -4.03 -19.45
N SER A 135 19.02 -4.22 -20.78
CA SER A 135 18.08 -5.12 -21.45
C SER A 135 18.49 -6.59 -21.54
N ASP A 136 19.73 -6.96 -21.21
CA ASP A 136 20.30 -8.19 -21.78
C ASP A 136 20.27 -9.44 -20.87
N SER A 137 19.92 -9.34 -19.58
CA SER A 137 19.57 -10.54 -18.80
C SER A 137 18.60 -10.31 -17.65
N VAL A 138 17.57 -11.16 -17.59
CA VAL A 138 16.53 -11.24 -16.54
C VAL A 138 17.13 -11.46 -15.14
N TRP A 139 18.28 -12.14 -15.07
CA TRP A 139 18.89 -12.54 -13.81
C TRP A 139 19.81 -11.47 -13.17
N ASN A 140 20.05 -10.33 -13.84
CA ASN A 140 20.94 -9.27 -13.37
C ASN A 140 20.29 -7.87 -13.39
N LEU A 141 19.00 -7.77 -13.07
CA LEU A 141 18.39 -6.45 -12.89
C LEU A 141 18.94 -5.77 -11.63
N PRO A 142 19.22 -4.45 -11.68
CA PRO A 142 19.54 -3.67 -10.49
C PRO A 142 18.46 -3.83 -9.40
N PRO A 143 18.81 -3.98 -8.10
CA PRO A 143 17.86 -4.02 -6.99
C PRO A 143 16.80 -2.90 -7.00
N VAL A 144 17.13 -1.70 -7.48
CA VAL A 144 16.13 -0.63 -7.66
C VAL A 144 15.01 -1.01 -8.64
N VAL A 145 15.36 -1.68 -9.75
CA VAL A 145 14.39 -2.13 -10.76
C VAL A 145 13.52 -3.25 -10.19
N HIS A 146 14.13 -4.18 -9.46
CA HIS A 146 13.40 -5.24 -8.77
C HIS A 146 12.37 -4.67 -7.79
N THR A 147 12.72 -3.59 -7.08
CA THR A 147 11.80 -2.93 -6.15
C THR A 147 10.61 -2.31 -6.85
N PHE A 148 10.83 -1.62 -7.98
CA PHE A 148 9.73 -1.07 -8.78
C PHE A 148 8.80 -2.16 -9.31
N VAL A 149 9.36 -3.28 -9.78
CA VAL A 149 8.60 -4.45 -10.26
C VAL A 149 7.76 -5.05 -9.13
N LEU A 150 8.35 -5.32 -7.97
CA LEU A 150 7.63 -5.84 -6.80
C LEU A 150 6.49 -4.92 -6.37
N ASN A 151 6.72 -3.60 -6.35
CA ASN A 151 5.66 -2.65 -6.04
C ASN A 151 4.47 -2.81 -7.00
N LEU A 152 4.71 -2.94 -8.31
CA LEU A 152 3.63 -3.17 -9.28
C LEU A 152 2.87 -4.48 -9.02
N VAL A 153 3.59 -5.56 -8.68
CA VAL A 153 3.00 -6.86 -8.34
C VAL A 153 2.07 -6.74 -7.13
N TYR A 154 2.54 -6.12 -6.04
CA TYR A 154 1.73 -5.94 -4.84
C TYR A 154 0.54 -5.02 -5.07
N ILE A 155 0.72 -3.90 -5.77
CA ILE A 155 -0.39 -2.99 -6.09
C ILE A 155 -1.45 -3.73 -6.93
N ARG A 156 -1.06 -4.52 -7.94
CA ARG A 156 -1.99 -5.29 -8.75
C ARG A 156 -2.76 -6.34 -7.94
N LYS A 157 -2.07 -7.03 -7.02
CA LYS A 157 -2.69 -7.98 -6.09
C LYS A 157 -3.76 -7.29 -5.26
N ILE A 158 -3.47 -6.12 -4.70
CA ILE A 158 -4.44 -5.36 -3.90
C ILE A 158 -5.59 -4.81 -4.75
N ALA A 159 -5.32 -4.22 -5.92
CA ALA A 159 -6.36 -3.76 -6.83
C ALA A 159 -7.32 -4.90 -7.23
N SER A 160 -6.80 -6.11 -7.46
CA SER A 160 -7.62 -7.29 -7.73
C SER A 160 -8.51 -7.68 -6.54
N ARG A 161 -7.99 -7.55 -5.31
CA ARG A 161 -8.78 -7.76 -4.09
C ARG A 161 -9.86 -6.70 -3.93
N MET A 162 -9.53 -5.43 -4.13
CA MET A 162 -10.50 -4.32 -4.10
C MET A 162 -11.64 -4.56 -5.09
N LYS A 163 -11.30 -4.96 -6.33
CA LYS A 163 -12.27 -5.36 -7.36
C LYS A 163 -13.19 -6.47 -6.87
N SER A 164 -12.63 -7.54 -6.28
CA SER A 164 -13.43 -8.69 -5.83
C SER A 164 -14.43 -8.36 -4.73
N VAL A 165 -14.14 -7.36 -3.88
CA VAL A 165 -15.04 -6.91 -2.82
C VAL A 165 -16.13 -5.96 -3.37
N GLY A 166 -15.97 -5.45 -4.59
CA GLY A 166 -16.91 -4.49 -5.19
C GLY A 166 -16.81 -3.09 -4.56
N VAL A 167 -15.67 -2.79 -3.93
CA VAL A 167 -15.38 -1.48 -3.35
C VAL A 167 -15.27 -0.45 -4.49
N LEU A 168 -15.86 0.74 -4.29
CA LEU A 168 -15.95 1.83 -5.28
C LEU A 168 -16.92 1.60 -6.46
N ALA A 169 -17.81 0.61 -6.38
CA ALA A 169 -18.82 0.41 -7.42
C ALA A 169 -19.82 1.60 -7.49
N GLY A 170 -19.86 2.30 -8.62
CA GLY A 170 -20.87 3.33 -8.92
C GLY A 170 -20.52 4.77 -8.53
N ASN A 171 -19.27 5.06 -8.14
CA ASN A 171 -18.84 6.44 -7.92
C ASN A 171 -18.04 6.99 -9.11
N ASP A 172 -18.73 7.65 -10.05
CA ASP A 172 -18.14 8.26 -11.25
C ASP A 172 -17.19 9.44 -10.93
N SER A 173 -17.15 9.94 -9.69
CA SER A 173 -16.38 11.13 -9.32
C SER A 173 -14.89 10.87 -9.03
N LEU A 174 -14.43 9.62 -8.99
CA LEU A 174 -13.05 9.24 -8.61
C LEU A 174 -12.12 9.00 -9.82
N CYS A 175 -12.53 9.44 -10.99
CA CYS A 175 -11.78 9.26 -12.23
C CYS A 175 -10.43 10.01 -12.17
N LEU A 176 -9.32 9.26 -12.04
CA LEU A 176 -7.97 9.81 -12.13
C LEU A 176 -7.52 9.91 -13.59
N ASP A 177 -7.37 11.14 -14.07
CA ASP A 177 -6.86 11.45 -15.41
C ASP A 177 -5.34 11.21 -15.46
N VAL A 178 -4.95 10.21 -16.24
CA VAL A 178 -3.56 9.76 -16.32
C VAL A 178 -2.65 10.86 -16.88
N ARG A 179 -3.07 11.57 -17.93
CA ARG A 179 -2.27 12.64 -18.53
C ARG A 179 -2.08 13.80 -17.57
N LYS A 180 -3.17 14.28 -16.96
CA LYS A 180 -3.08 15.35 -15.96
C LYS A 180 -2.22 14.96 -14.77
N THR A 181 -2.25 13.68 -14.37
CA THR A 181 -1.41 13.20 -13.28
C THR A 181 0.07 13.19 -13.67
N LEU A 182 0.41 12.77 -14.90
CA LEU A 182 1.79 12.78 -15.39
C LEU A 182 2.31 14.21 -15.63
N ASP A 183 1.42 15.15 -15.94
CA ASP A 183 1.74 16.57 -16.10
C ASP A 183 1.74 17.35 -14.78
N ASP A 184 1.28 16.75 -13.66
CA ASP A 184 1.22 17.39 -12.34
C ASP A 184 2.64 17.52 -11.74
N PRO A 185 3.12 18.76 -11.46
CA PRO A 185 4.44 18.98 -10.86
C PRO A 185 4.64 18.25 -9.53
N LEU A 186 3.59 18.15 -8.70
CA LEU A 186 3.67 17.45 -7.41
C LEU A 186 3.80 15.94 -7.58
N PHE A 187 3.16 15.38 -8.61
CA PHE A 187 3.36 13.98 -8.96
C PHE A 187 4.77 13.73 -9.48
N LEU A 188 5.30 14.61 -10.34
CA LEU A 188 6.66 14.49 -10.86
C LEU A 188 7.69 14.59 -9.73
N GLU A 189 7.54 15.52 -8.81
CA GLU A 189 8.37 15.65 -7.61
C GLU A 189 8.34 14.36 -6.78
N MET A 190 7.14 13.86 -6.45
CA MET A 190 6.96 12.59 -5.74
C MET A 190 7.61 11.41 -6.46
N SER A 191 7.48 11.32 -7.80
CA SER A 191 8.09 10.26 -8.60
C SER A 191 9.61 10.33 -8.58
N MET A 192 10.19 11.53 -8.63
CA MET A 192 11.63 11.73 -8.50
C MET A 192 12.12 11.34 -7.10
N ASP A 193 11.39 11.71 -6.06
CA ASP A 193 11.75 11.38 -4.68
C ASP A 193 11.63 9.88 -4.40
N LEU A 194 10.62 9.22 -4.96
CA LEU A 194 10.49 7.76 -4.94
C LEU A 194 11.75 7.11 -5.54
N SER A 195 12.17 7.58 -6.71
CA SER A 195 13.34 7.06 -7.42
C SER A 195 14.63 7.27 -6.61
N ARG A 196 14.88 8.51 -6.15
CA ARG A 196 16.03 8.85 -5.29
C ARG A 196 16.06 8.00 -4.04
N THR A 197 14.92 7.81 -3.38
CA THR A 197 14.81 7.03 -2.15
C THR A 197 15.24 5.58 -2.38
N TYR A 198 14.73 4.92 -3.43
CA TYR A 198 15.17 3.55 -3.71
C TYR A 198 16.63 3.48 -4.20
N GLY A 199 17.11 4.48 -4.92
CA GLY A 199 18.54 4.58 -5.23
C GLY A 199 19.42 4.70 -4.01
N MET A 200 18.97 5.42 -2.97
CA MET A 200 19.70 5.50 -1.71
C MET A 200 19.67 4.17 -0.95
N ILE A 201 18.51 3.51 -0.89
CA ILE A 201 18.34 2.22 -0.21
C ILE A 201 19.25 1.14 -0.81
N HIS A 202 19.40 1.14 -2.14
CA HIS A 202 20.18 0.13 -2.87
C HIS A 202 21.61 0.57 -3.21
N GLU A 203 22.04 1.76 -2.77
CA GLU A 203 23.34 2.36 -3.12
C GLU A 203 23.54 2.55 -4.66
N GLU A 204 22.45 2.76 -5.38
CA GLU A 204 22.32 2.75 -6.84
C GLU A 204 21.96 4.13 -7.43
N GLN A 205 22.46 5.21 -6.83
CA GLN A 205 22.09 6.61 -7.15
C GLN A 205 22.34 7.00 -8.62
N ASN A 206 23.34 6.39 -9.27
CA ASN A 206 23.73 6.69 -10.65
C ASN A 206 22.80 6.10 -11.72
N LEU A 207 21.90 5.18 -11.33
CA LEU A 207 20.91 4.56 -12.23
C LEU A 207 19.70 5.46 -12.48
N ILE A 208 19.54 6.50 -11.67
CA ILE A 208 18.34 7.32 -11.61
C ILE A 208 18.58 8.58 -12.45
N GLY A 209 18.14 8.51 -13.71
CA GLY A 209 18.14 9.66 -14.60
C GLY A 209 17.01 10.63 -14.27
N TYR A 210 17.27 11.93 -14.45
CA TYR A 210 16.19 12.90 -14.62
C TYR A 210 15.32 12.47 -15.81
N PRO A 211 13.99 12.61 -15.73
CA PRO A 211 13.12 12.19 -16.80
C PRO A 211 13.58 12.85 -18.10
N ARG A 212 13.88 12.02 -19.11
CA ARG A 212 13.89 12.52 -20.48
C ARG A 212 12.46 13.01 -20.74
N ASN A 213 12.29 14.06 -21.54
CA ASN A 213 11.00 14.60 -21.98
C ASN A 213 10.12 13.60 -22.77
N ALA A 214 10.36 12.29 -22.64
CA ALA A 214 9.53 11.24 -23.19
C ALA A 214 8.23 11.20 -22.37
N LEU A 215 7.22 11.92 -22.86
CA LEU A 215 5.83 11.54 -22.67
C LEU A 215 5.74 10.04 -22.95
N VAL A 216 5.60 9.24 -21.89
CA VAL A 216 5.33 7.82 -22.05
C VAL A 216 3.92 7.74 -22.64
N ASP A 217 3.83 7.47 -23.94
CA ASP A 217 2.54 7.29 -24.59
C ASP A 217 1.93 5.98 -24.08
N PHE A 218 0.88 6.03 -23.26
CA PHE A 218 0.18 4.86 -22.77
C PHE A 218 -0.95 4.38 -23.71
N GLY A 219 -1.01 4.88 -24.95
CA GLY A 219 -1.97 4.44 -25.96
C GLY A 219 -3.42 4.68 -25.52
N GLU A 220 -4.23 3.62 -25.46
CA GLU A 220 -5.66 3.66 -25.09
C GLU A 220 -5.90 3.91 -23.59
N PHE A 221 -4.88 3.79 -22.73
CA PHE A 221 -5.00 4.04 -21.28
C PHE A 221 -4.70 5.50 -20.88
N ASN A 222 -4.59 6.38 -21.88
CA ASN A 222 -4.34 7.81 -21.71
C ASN A 222 -5.52 8.61 -21.11
N TYR A 223 -6.63 7.97 -20.73
CA TYR A 223 -7.89 8.69 -20.46
C TYR A 223 -8.26 8.70 -18.98
N CYS A 224 -8.56 7.57 -18.35
CA CYS A 224 -8.90 7.58 -16.92
C CYS A 224 -8.80 6.22 -16.23
N ILE A 225 -8.46 6.25 -14.94
CA ILE A 225 -8.55 5.12 -14.02
C ILE A 225 -9.64 5.46 -12.99
N CYS A 226 -10.82 4.85 -13.11
CA CYS A 226 -11.98 5.21 -12.28
C CYS A 226 -12.23 4.23 -11.14
N ASN A 227 -11.80 2.98 -11.30
CA ASN A 227 -12.10 1.91 -10.37
C ASN A 227 -10.97 0.85 -10.35
N PRO A 228 -11.00 -0.10 -9.40
CA PRO A 228 -10.00 -1.16 -9.30
C PRO A 228 -9.86 -2.04 -10.55
N GLU A 229 -10.93 -2.22 -11.33
CA GLU A 229 -10.86 -2.98 -12.59
C GLU A 229 -10.08 -2.23 -13.67
N ASP A 230 -10.27 -0.93 -13.82
CA ASP A 230 -9.51 -0.10 -14.75
C ASP A 230 -8.02 -0.13 -14.40
N LEU A 231 -7.70 -0.03 -13.11
CA LEU A 231 -6.33 -0.10 -12.61
C LEU A 231 -5.66 -1.44 -12.95
N VAL A 232 -6.36 -2.57 -12.73
CA VAL A 232 -5.85 -3.90 -13.10
C VAL A 232 -5.64 -4.03 -14.61
N LYS A 233 -6.60 -3.57 -15.44
CA LYS A 233 -6.46 -3.60 -16.90
C LYS A 233 -5.26 -2.78 -17.38
N PHE A 234 -5.04 -1.61 -16.80
CA PHE A 234 -3.89 -0.78 -17.16
C PHE A 234 -2.58 -1.42 -16.70
N MET A 235 -2.54 -2.05 -15.52
CA MET A 235 -1.36 -2.82 -15.10
C MET A 235 -1.04 -3.94 -16.08
N ASP A 236 -2.03 -4.74 -16.48
CA ASP A 236 -1.84 -5.82 -17.44
C ASP A 236 -1.29 -5.29 -18.78
N TYR A 237 -1.82 -4.15 -19.27
CA TYR A 237 -1.29 -3.47 -20.45
C TYR A 237 0.15 -2.97 -20.27
N ALA A 238 0.43 -2.30 -19.15
CA ALA A 238 1.75 -1.74 -18.85
C ALA A 238 2.81 -2.85 -18.76
N VAL A 239 2.47 -4.00 -18.17
CA VAL A 239 3.31 -5.19 -18.11
C VAL A 239 3.60 -5.71 -19.51
N VAL A 240 2.58 -5.95 -20.34
CA VAL A 240 2.77 -6.44 -21.73
C VAL A 240 3.67 -5.50 -22.53
N LYS A 241 3.50 -4.20 -22.38
CA LYS A 241 4.30 -3.20 -23.10
C LYS A 241 5.75 -3.12 -22.59
N LEU A 242 5.97 -3.28 -21.28
CA LEU A 242 7.31 -3.44 -20.71
C LEU A 242 7.99 -4.75 -21.18
N SER A 243 7.22 -5.82 -21.37
CA SER A 243 7.69 -7.10 -21.93
C SER A 243 8.07 -7.02 -23.40
N GLY A 244 7.35 -6.23 -24.21
CA GLY A 244 7.63 -6.05 -25.63
C GLY A 244 8.90 -5.22 -25.91
N ASN A 245 9.28 -4.34 -24.97
CA ASN A 245 10.43 -3.44 -25.11
C ASN A 245 11.69 -3.92 -24.38
N CYS A 246 11.61 -4.92 -23.50
CA CYS A 246 12.73 -5.43 -22.70
C CYS A 246 12.50 -6.88 -22.23
N SER A 247 13.57 -7.62 -21.93
CA SER A 247 13.53 -8.91 -21.20
C SER A 247 12.85 -8.83 -19.80
N LYS A 248 12.58 -7.62 -19.29
CA LYS A 248 11.91 -7.26 -18.02
C LYS A 248 10.51 -7.84 -17.84
N GLY A 249 9.81 -8.15 -18.93
CA GLY A 249 8.48 -8.75 -18.90
C GLY A 249 8.38 -10.13 -18.25
N SER A 250 9.45 -10.91 -18.37
CA SER A 250 9.51 -12.28 -17.85
C SER A 250 9.46 -12.34 -16.32
N ILE A 251 10.00 -11.33 -15.62
CA ILE A 251 10.04 -11.28 -14.15
C ILE A 251 8.69 -10.85 -13.61
N LEU A 252 8.10 -9.80 -14.20
CA LEU A 252 6.74 -9.37 -13.87
C LEU A 252 5.75 -10.52 -14.06
N LEU A 253 5.81 -11.26 -15.17
CA LEU A 253 4.93 -12.41 -15.40
C LEU A 253 5.18 -13.55 -14.40
N HIS A 254 6.45 -13.87 -14.09
CA HIS A 254 6.79 -14.93 -13.12
C HIS A 254 6.34 -14.57 -11.69
N GLU A 255 6.57 -13.34 -11.22
CA GLU A 255 6.13 -12.90 -9.88
C GLU A 255 4.62 -12.67 -9.77
N LEU A 256 3.95 -12.40 -10.91
CA LEU A 256 2.49 -12.35 -10.96
C LEU A 256 1.84 -13.75 -10.90
N ASP A 257 2.53 -14.77 -11.44
CA ASP A 257 2.10 -16.17 -11.40
C ASP A 257 2.48 -16.86 -10.07
N ASP A 258 3.59 -16.48 -9.44
CA ASP A 258 3.98 -16.95 -8.11
C ASP A 258 3.12 -16.29 -7.03
N THR A 259 2.00 -16.93 -6.71
CA THR A 259 1.29 -16.72 -5.45
C THR A 259 2.22 -17.01 -4.28
N PHE A 260 2.93 -15.99 -3.77
CA PHE A 260 3.57 -16.10 -2.46
C PHE A 260 2.51 -16.54 -1.44
N PRO A 261 2.73 -17.65 -0.71
CA PRO A 261 1.80 -18.08 0.31
C PRO A 261 1.66 -16.93 1.30
N LEU A 262 0.41 -16.51 1.51
CA LEU A 262 0.06 -15.65 2.63
C LEU A 262 0.69 -16.31 3.86
N CYS A 263 1.68 -15.68 4.48
CA CYS A 263 2.07 -16.04 5.84
C CYS A 263 0.83 -15.79 6.70
N GLN A 264 0.05 -16.86 6.89
CA GLN A 264 -0.96 -16.95 7.93
C GLN A 264 -0.16 -17.02 9.24
N SER A 265 -0.07 -15.88 9.92
CA SER A 265 0.24 -15.83 11.35
C SER A 265 -1.05 -15.96 12.14
#